data_AF-A0A8T7CPR8-F1
#
_entry.id   AF-A0A8T7CPR8-F1
#
_cell.length_a   1.000
_cell.length_b   1.000
_cell.length_c   1.000
_cell.angle_alpha   90.00
_cell.angle_beta   90.00
_cell.angle_gamma   90.00
#
_symmetry.space_group_name_H-M   'P 1'
#
loop_
_entity.id
_entity.type
_entity.pdbx_description
1 polymer ?
#
loop_
_entity_poly.entity_id
_entity_poly.type
_entity_poly.pdbx_seq_one_letter_code
_entity_poly.pdbx_strand_id
1 'polypeptide(L)' 'YDRKEALLKTLEFSGFERYVDQFWRASVLQMTNHQTGKSTTLKIADFVFGNGFSDKDFNRNSLSKAR' A
#
# COMPACT_ATOMS: atom_id res chain seq x y z
N TYR A 1 0.71 16.36 7.16
CA TYR A 1 1.46 17.58 7.49
C TYR A 1 2.85 17.20 7.99
N ASP A 2 3.85 18.09 7.88
CA ASP A 2 5.20 17.86 8.43
C ASP A 2 5.29 18.27 9.91
N ARG A 3 6.50 18.20 10.49
CA ARG A 3 6.75 18.59 11.90
C ARG A 3 6.56 20.09 12.17
N LYS A 4 6.45 20.92 11.13
CA LYS A 4 6.19 22.36 11.21
C LYS A 4 4.73 22.70 10.86
N GLU A 5 3.86 21.68 10.85
CA GLU A 5 2.44 21.81 10.51
C GLU A 5 2.16 22.30 9.08
N ALA A 6 3.13 22.19 8.17
CA ALA A 6 2.91 22.52 6.76
C ALA A 6 2.33 21.33 5.98
N LEU A 7 1.48 21.60 4.97
CA LEU A 7 0.92 20.55 4.13
C LEU A 7 2.04 19.89 3.33
N LEU A 8 2.40 18.67 3.74
CA LEU A 8 3.51 17.94 3.15
C LEU A 8 3.07 17.13 1.93
N LYS A 9 2.06 16.27 2.10
CA LYS A 9 1.65 15.28 1.11
C LYS A 9 0.14 14.99 1.20
N THR A 10 -0.46 14.64 0.06
CA THR A 10 -1.81 14.07 -0.05
C THR A 10 -1.72 12.67 -0.66
N LEU A 11 -2.51 11.74 -0.12
CA LEU A 11 -2.70 10.41 -0.68
C LEU A 11 -4.13 10.28 -1.18
N GLU A 12 -4.29 9.99 -2.48
CA GLU A 12 -5.57 9.75 -3.13
C GLU A 12 -5.75 8.27 -3.44
N PHE A 13 -6.94 7.74 -3.13
CA PHE A 13 -7.29 6.35 -3.35
C PHE A 13 -8.30 6.24 -4.48
N SER A 14 -8.07 5.34 -5.43
CA SER A 14 -8.99 5.08 -6.54
C SER A 14 -8.96 3.61 -6.98
N GLY A 15 -9.89 3.21 -7.84
CA GLY A 15 -10.01 1.82 -8.29
C GLY A 15 -10.41 0.88 -7.15
N PHE A 16 -11.44 1.26 -6.38
CA PHE A 16 -11.91 0.42 -5.28
C PHE A 16 -12.59 -0.84 -5.79
N GLU A 17 -12.14 -1.97 -5.26
CA GLU A 17 -12.69 -3.30 -5.50
C GLU A 17 -13.07 -3.95 -4.18
N ARG A 18 -14.14 -4.76 -4.20
CA ARG A 18 -14.62 -5.51 -3.03
C ARG A 18 -14.10 -6.93 -3.08
N TYR A 19 -13.44 -7.35 -2.00
CA TYR A 19 -12.88 -8.69 -1.84
C TYR A 19 -13.60 -9.46 -0.72
N VAL A 20 -13.76 -10.76 -0.92
CA VAL A 20 -14.46 -11.71 -0.02
C VAL A 20 -15.78 -11.12 0.53
N ASP A 21 -16.50 -10.42 -0.34
CA ASP A 21 -17.77 -9.74 -0.07
C ASP A 21 -17.81 -8.77 1.13
N GLN A 22 -16.64 -8.38 1.65
CA GLN A 22 -16.55 -7.60 2.88
C GLN A 22 -15.54 -6.45 2.81
N PHE A 23 -14.39 -6.65 2.17
CA PHE A 23 -13.27 -5.71 2.28
C PHE A 23 -13.09 -4.91 1.01
N TRP A 24 -13.24 -3.58 1.12
CA TRP A 24 -12.87 -2.66 0.05
C TRP A 24 -11.37 -2.37 0.07
N ARG A 25 -10.75 -2.46 -1.10
CA ARG A 25 -9.34 -2.13 -1.33
C ARG A 25 -9.21 -1.30 -2.59
N ALA A 26 -8.46 -0.21 -2.53
CA ALA A 26 -8.10 0.59 -3.70
C ALA A 26 -6.95 -0.08 -4.44
N SER A 27 -7.07 -0.24 -5.76
CA SER A 27 -6.01 -0.77 -6.62
C SER A 27 -5.00 0.30 -7.04
N VAL A 28 -5.31 1.59 -6.85
CA VAL A 28 -4.42 2.71 -7.18
C VAL A 28 -4.32 3.70 -6.02
N LEU A 29 -3.06 3.95 -5.61
CA LEU A 29 -2.70 4.89 -4.57
C LEU A 29 -1.76 5.95 -5.16
N GLN A 30 -2.22 7.20 -5.22
CA GLN A 30 -1.44 8.32 -5.74
C GLN A 30 -0.99 9.23 -4.59
N MET A 31 0.31 9.29 -4.37
CA MET A 31 0.94 10.16 -3.37
C MET A 31 1.53 11.38 -4.05
N THR A 32 1.10 12.57 -3.67
CA THR A 32 1.62 13.86 -4.17
C THR A 32 2.30 14.61 -3.04
N ASN A 33 3.55 15.02 -3.22
CA ASN A 33 4.27 15.90 -2.29
C ASN A 33 4.14 17.35 -2.72
N HIS A 34 3.50 18.18 -1.89
CA HIS A 34 3.22 19.58 -2.17
C HIS A 34 4.42 20.50 -1.99
N GLN A 35 5.46 20.05 -1.29
CA GLN A 35 6.69 20.84 -1.07
C GLN A 35 7.72 20.64 -2.20
N THR A 36 7.76 19.45 -2.80
CA THR A 36 8.75 19.11 -3.83
C THR A 36 8.16 18.94 -5.22
N GLY A 37 6.83 18.89 -5.36
CA GLY A 37 6.12 18.62 -6.61
C GLY A 37 6.24 17.17 -7.11
N LYS A 38 6.99 16.30 -6.42
CA LYS A 38 7.15 14.90 -6.81
C LYS A 38 5.90 14.10 -6.47
N SER A 39 5.61 13.10 -7.30
CA SER A 39 4.55 12.13 -7.05
C SER A 39 5.03 10.69 -7.16
N THR A 40 4.27 9.78 -6.57
CA THR A 40 4.46 8.34 -6.71
C THR A 40 3.09 7.69 -6.85
N THR A 41 2.95 6.83 -7.84
CA THR A 41 1.74 6.02 -8.04
C THR A 41 2.07 4.57 -7.71
N LEU A 42 1.37 3.99 -6.74
CA LEU A 42 1.38 2.57 -6.47
C LEU A 42 0.18 1.94 -7.17
N LYS A 43 0.44 0.93 -8.00
CA LYS A 43 -0.58 0.13 -8.67
C LYS A 43 -0.52 -1.29 -8.09
N ILE A 44 -1.64 -1.75 -7.57
CA ILE A 44 -1.79 -3.08 -6.99
C ILE A 44 -2.51 -3.93 -8.04
N ALA A 45 -1.90 -5.06 -8.38
CA ALA A 45 -2.46 -6.06 -9.29
C ALA A 45 -2.38 -7.44 -8.61
N ASP A 46 -3.23 -8.37 -9.08
CA ASP A 46 -3.26 -9.77 -8.63
C ASP A 46 -3.41 -9.92 -7.11
N PHE A 47 -4.23 -9.08 -6.48
CA PHE A 47 -4.46 -9.11 -5.05
C PHE A 47 -5.26 -10.36 -4.65
N VAL A 48 -4.67 -11.22 -3.81
CA VAL A 48 -5.31 -12.45 -3.33
C VAL A 48 -5.55 -12.36 -1.82
N PHE A 49 -6.82 -12.48 -1.42
CA PHE A 49 -7.19 -12.66 -0.01
C PHE A 49 -7.01 -14.12 0.41
N GLY A 50 -6.60 -14.35 1.66
CA GLY A 50 -6.59 -15.69 2.25
C GLY A 50 -5.64 -16.68 1.55
N ASN A 51 -4.49 -16.20 1.08
CA ASN A 51 -3.53 -17.01 0.31
C ASN A 51 -2.75 -18.08 1.12
N GLY A 52 -3.15 -18.35 2.37
CA GLY A 52 -2.58 -19.42 3.19
C GLY A 52 -1.25 -19.09 3.87
N PHE A 53 -0.80 -17.83 3.88
CA PHE A 53 0.36 -17.43 4.67
C PHE A 53 0.15 -17.67 6.17
N SER A 54 1.22 -18.10 6.83
CA SER A 54 1.31 -18.41 8.25
C SER A 54 2.30 -17.49 8.95
N ASP A 55 2.31 -17.49 10.29
CA ASP A 55 3.27 -16.69 11.09
C ASP A 55 4.73 -17.00 10.75
N LYS A 56 5.01 -18.23 10.28
CA LYS A 56 6.36 -18.64 9.88
C LYS A 56 6.84 -17.86 8.66
N ASP A 57 5.96 -17.43 7.77
CA ASP A 57 6.32 -16.70 6.55
C ASP A 57 6.82 -15.28 6.88
N PHE A 58 6.44 -14.73 8.04
CA PHE A 58 6.81 -13.39 8.50
C PHE A 58 7.93 -13.37 9.55
N ASN A 59 8.68 -14.47 9.72
CA ASN A 59 9.83 -14.48 10.63
C ASN A 59 11.00 -13.65 10.05
N ARG A 60 11.87 -13.13 10.92
CA ARG A 60 13.00 -12.25 10.54
C ARG A 60 13.96 -12.86 9.50
N ASN A 61 14.07 -14.18 9.47
CA ASN A 61 14.96 -14.91 8.58
C ASN A 61 14.25 -15.42 7.30
N SER A 62 12.97 -15.11 7.09
CA SER A 62 12.23 -15.58 5.91
C SER A 62 12.82 -15.02 4.60
N LEU A 63 13.27 -13.76 4.61
CA LEU A 63 13.84 -13.11 3.42
C LEU A 63 15.19 -13.69 2.99
N SER A 64 16.01 -14.16 3.94
CA SER A 64 17.30 -14.78 3.58
C SER A 64 17.14 -16.19 3.00
N LYS A 65 15.99 -16.84 3.27
CA LYS A 65 15.65 -18.19 2.76
C LYS A 65 14.85 -18.16 1.45
N ALA A 66 14.24 -17.04 1.08
CA ALA A 66 13.44 -16.89 -0.12
C ALA A 66 14.27 -16.63 -1.40
N ARG A 67 15.59 -16.90 -1.36
CA ARG A 67 16.56 -16.55 -2.41
C ARG A 67 17.16 -17.78 -3.05
#